data_AF-X5YI22-F1
#
_entry.id   AF-X5YI22-F1
#
_cell.length_a   1.000
_cell.length_b   1.000
_cell.length_c   1.000
_cell.angle_alpha   90.00
_cell.angle_beta   90.00
_cell.angle_gamma   90.00
#
_symmetry.space_group_name_H-M   'P 1'
#
loop_
_entity.id
_entity.type
_entity.pdbx_description
1 polymer ?
#
loop_
_entity_poly.entity_id
_entity_poly.type
_entity_poly.pdbx_seq_one_letter_code
_entity_poly.pdbx_strand_id
1 'polypeptide(L)'
;MSLGPLLSARPPIPWHAFAALAALAIGATQLALPKGTTRHRVVGYTWAALMLVVAISSFWIQQIRLVGPFSPIHLLSMLVLIAVPLAVWHAHMHRVATHRRVMISLYVFALIGAGVFTLLPGRIMHTVVFGQ
;
A
#
# COMPACT_ATOMS: atom_id res chain seq x y z
N MET A 1 5.87 -18.31 -13.02
CA MET A 1 6.02 -16.91 -12.56
C MET A 1 6.94 -16.16 -13.50
N SER A 2 6.52 -15.01 -14.01
CA SER A 2 7.34 -14.13 -14.87
C SER A 2 7.03 -12.66 -14.59
N LEU A 3 8.05 -11.82 -14.50
CA LEU A 3 7.87 -10.36 -14.32
C LEU A 3 7.54 -9.64 -15.64
N GLY A 4 7.64 -10.30 -16.78
CA GLY A 4 7.39 -9.73 -18.11
C GLY A 4 6.09 -8.91 -18.20
N PRO A 5 4.93 -9.44 -17.78
CA PRO A 5 3.65 -8.72 -17.82
C PRO A 5 3.65 -7.41 -17.01
N LEU A 6 4.36 -7.38 -15.88
CA LEU A 6 4.47 -6.18 -15.06
C LEU A 6 5.40 -5.16 -15.72
N LEU A 7 6.55 -5.61 -16.22
CA LEU A 7 7.55 -4.73 -16.84
C LEU A 7 7.05 -4.11 -18.15
N SER A 8 6.16 -4.79 -18.87
CA SER A 8 5.51 -4.28 -20.08
C SER A 8 4.25 -3.45 -19.84
N ALA A 9 3.78 -3.35 -18.58
CA ALA A 9 2.56 -2.63 -18.25
C ALA A 9 2.73 -1.10 -18.41
N ARG A 10 1.65 -0.41 -18.77
CA ARG A 10 1.66 1.05 -18.92
C ARG A 10 1.95 1.73 -17.56
N PRO A 11 2.86 2.73 -17.51
CA PRO A 11 3.02 3.55 -16.33
C PRO A 11 1.70 4.20 -15.88
N PRO A 12 1.44 4.34 -14.57
CA PRO A 12 2.37 4.11 -13.46
C PRO A 12 2.31 2.69 -12.84
N ILE A 13 1.68 1.71 -13.49
CA ILE A 13 1.44 0.37 -12.91
C ILE A 13 2.71 -0.31 -12.37
N PRO A 14 3.85 -0.36 -13.12
CA PRO A 14 5.05 -1.01 -12.61
C PRO A 14 5.57 -0.34 -11.34
N TRP A 15 5.65 0.99 -11.33
CA TRP A 15 6.14 1.77 -10.19
C TRP A 15 5.26 1.64 -8.97
N HIS A 16 3.94 1.64 -9.16
CA HIS A 16 2.98 1.38 -8.09
C HIS A 16 3.20 0.00 -7.47
N ALA A 17 3.34 -1.04 -8.29
CA ALA A 17 3.54 -2.41 -7.81
C ALA A 17 4.87 -2.55 -7.04
N PHE A 18 5.97 -1.97 -7.53
CA PHE A 18 7.25 -1.99 -6.81
C PHE A 18 7.18 -1.22 -5.49
N ALA A 19 6.53 -0.06 -5.47
CA ALA A 19 6.31 0.70 -4.23
C ALA A 19 5.46 -0.11 -3.22
N ALA A 20 4.43 -0.81 -3.68
CA ALA A 20 3.59 -1.66 -2.83
C ALA A 20 4.36 -2.88 -2.28
N LEU A 21 5.18 -3.54 -3.10
CA LEU A 21 6.05 -4.65 -2.66
C LEU A 21 7.09 -4.17 -1.63
N ALA A 22 7.70 -3.01 -1.87
CA ALA A 22 8.59 -2.38 -0.89
C ALA A 22 7.85 -2.03 0.40
N ALA A 23 6.64 -1.46 0.30
CA ALA A 23 5.81 -1.15 1.46
C ALA A 23 5.46 -2.40 2.27
N LEU A 24 5.26 -3.54 1.60
CA LEU A 24 4.97 -4.82 2.26
C LEU A 24 6.18 -5.27 3.09
N ALA A 25 7.38 -5.31 2.50
CA ALA A 25 8.60 -5.71 3.19
C ALA A 25 8.98 -4.75 4.33
N ILE A 26 8.92 -3.44 4.07
CA ILE A 26 9.23 -2.41 5.08
C ILE A 26 8.18 -2.41 6.20
N GLY A 27 6.90 -2.64 5.88
CA GLY A 27 5.82 -2.72 6.86
C GLY A 27 5.95 -3.94 7.78
N ALA A 28 6.27 -5.11 7.22
CA ALA A 28 6.58 -6.31 8.02
C ALA A 28 7.74 -6.04 8.99
N THR A 29 8.81 -5.44 8.47
CA THR A 29 9.98 -5.03 9.28
C THR A 29 9.57 -4.05 10.39
N GLN A 30 8.76 -3.05 10.06
CA GLN A 30 8.25 -2.06 11.03
C GLN A 30 7.43 -2.69 12.16
N LEU A 31 6.63 -3.71 11.83
CA LEU A 31 5.83 -4.46 12.78
C LEU A 31 6.68 -5.40 13.65
N ALA A 32 7.81 -5.91 13.16
CA ALA A 32 8.74 -6.73 13.94
C ALA A 32 9.67 -5.90 14.86
N LEU A 33 10.02 -4.66 14.48
CA LEU A 33 10.98 -3.85 15.23
C LEU A 33 10.49 -3.45 16.65
N PRO A 34 11.39 -3.32 17.64
CA PRO A 34 11.06 -2.74 18.94
C PRO A 34 10.48 -1.33 18.80
N LYS A 35 9.32 -1.10 19.42
CA LYS A 35 8.57 0.16 19.29
C LYS A 35 9.25 1.28 20.07
N GLY A 36 9.06 2.53 19.61
CA GLY A 36 9.60 3.73 20.28
C GLY A 36 11.07 4.06 19.97
N THR A 37 11.82 3.14 19.36
CA THR A 37 13.24 3.35 18.98
C THR A 37 13.40 4.26 17.77
N THR A 38 14.59 4.85 17.57
CA THR A 38 14.92 5.62 16.36
C THR A 38 14.76 4.79 15.10
N ARG A 39 15.16 3.50 15.14
CA ARG A 39 14.98 2.56 14.01
C ARG A 39 13.51 2.40 13.64
N HIS A 40 12.63 2.20 14.63
CA HIS A 40 11.19 2.14 14.40
C HIS A 40 10.64 3.44 13.78
N ARG A 41 11.15 4.61 14.17
CA ARG A 41 10.70 5.88 13.57
C ARG A 41 11.13 5.99 12.11
N VAL A 42 12.40 5.73 11.79
CA VAL A 42 12.94 5.81 10.42
C VAL A 42 12.21 4.85 9.48
N VAL A 43 12.07 3.59 9.89
CA VAL A 43 11.35 2.57 9.09
C VAL A 43 9.86 2.94 8.98
N GLY A 44 9.26 3.50 10.04
CA GLY A 44 7.89 3.99 10.03
C GLY A 44 7.62 5.13 9.05
N TYR A 45 8.51 6.14 9.01
CA TYR A 45 8.39 7.22 8.03
C TYR A 45 8.61 6.73 6.60
N THR A 46 9.55 5.80 6.40
CA THR A 46 9.79 5.17 5.10
C THR A 46 8.54 4.43 4.62
N TRP A 47 7.93 3.63 5.51
CA TRP A 47 6.68 2.94 5.21
C TRP A 47 5.54 3.90 4.90
N ALA A 48 5.38 4.97 5.69
CA ALA A 48 4.36 5.99 5.46
C ALA A 48 4.52 6.66 4.09
N ALA A 49 5.75 7.05 3.71
CA ALA A 49 6.04 7.63 2.40
C ALA A 49 5.68 6.67 1.25
N LEU A 50 6.04 5.38 1.38
CA LEU A 50 5.69 4.37 0.39
C LEU A 50 4.16 4.20 0.26
N MET A 51 3.44 4.15 1.39
CA MET A 51 1.97 4.07 1.38
C MET A 51 1.33 5.28 0.69
N LEU A 52 1.87 6.49 0.88
CA LEU A 52 1.40 7.67 0.18
C LEU A 52 1.69 7.59 -1.33
N VAL A 53 2.88 7.14 -1.74
CA VAL A 53 3.20 6.93 -3.16
C VAL A 53 2.24 5.92 -3.80
N VAL A 54 1.98 4.80 -3.12
CA VAL A 54 1.03 3.77 -3.57
C VAL A 54 -0.37 4.37 -3.71
N ALA A 55 -0.86 5.08 -2.69
CA ALA A 55 -2.20 5.66 -2.70
C ALA A 55 -2.36 6.80 -3.71
N ILE A 56 -1.33 7.60 -3.98
CA ILE A 56 -1.37 8.65 -5.00
C ILE A 56 -1.35 8.03 -6.40
N SER A 57 -0.40 7.14 -6.66
CA SER A 57 -0.25 6.53 -7.99
C SER A 57 -1.46 5.69 -8.41
N SER A 58 -2.23 5.15 -7.46
CA SER A 58 -3.43 4.35 -7.77
C SER A 58 -4.52 5.13 -8.52
N PHE A 59 -4.58 6.47 -8.38
CA PHE A 59 -5.58 7.29 -9.06
C PHE A 59 -5.46 7.30 -10.59
N TRP A 60 -4.29 6.93 -11.11
CA TRP A 60 -4.03 6.75 -12.54
C TRP A 60 -4.19 5.28 -12.99
N ILE A 61 -4.54 4.36 -12.09
CA ILE A 61 -4.76 2.93 -12.37
C ILE A 61 -6.27 2.63 -12.43
N GLN A 62 -6.86 2.94 -13.59
CA GLN A 62 -8.32 2.93 -13.78
C GLN A 62 -8.78 1.75 -14.63
N GLN A 63 -8.57 0.52 -14.14
CA GLN A 63 -8.91 -0.70 -14.90
C GLN A 63 -10.37 -1.16 -14.72
N ILE A 64 -10.98 -0.95 -13.54
CA ILE A 64 -12.32 -1.49 -13.23
C ILE A 64 -13.43 -0.56 -13.72
N ARG A 65 -13.24 0.76 -13.57
CA ARG A 65 -14.15 1.80 -14.06
C ARG A 65 -15.63 1.54 -13.76
N LEU A 66 -15.95 1.20 -12.50
CA LEU A 66 -17.31 0.87 -12.07
C LEU A 66 -18.21 2.12 -12.01
N VAL A 67 -17.63 3.27 -11.62
CA VAL A 67 -18.30 4.57 -11.61
C VAL A 67 -17.40 5.58 -12.30
N GLY A 68 -17.69 5.89 -13.56
CA GLY A 68 -16.79 6.68 -14.40
C GLY A 68 -15.39 6.05 -14.47
N PRO A 69 -14.29 6.80 -14.33
CA PRO A 69 -12.95 6.21 -14.32
C PRO A 69 -12.63 5.46 -13.01
N PHE A 70 -13.43 5.62 -11.96
CA PHE A 70 -13.08 5.19 -10.61
C PHE A 70 -13.67 3.82 -10.23
N SER A 71 -13.11 3.26 -9.16
CA SER A 71 -13.47 1.96 -8.60
C SER A 71 -13.36 1.99 -7.08
N PRO A 72 -13.93 1.02 -6.34
CA PRO A 72 -13.86 1.00 -4.87
C PRO A 72 -12.44 1.12 -4.30
N ILE A 73 -11.40 0.69 -5.03
CA ILE A 73 -10.00 0.81 -4.60
C ILE A 73 -9.51 2.27 -4.50
N HIS A 74 -10.18 3.20 -5.19
CA HIS A 74 -9.88 4.62 -5.10
C HIS A 74 -10.38 5.21 -3.78
N LEU A 75 -11.50 4.73 -3.25
CA LEU A 75 -11.96 5.10 -1.91
C LEU A 75 -10.97 4.62 -0.84
N LEU A 76 -10.44 3.39 -1.00
CA LEU A 76 -9.37 2.90 -0.15
C LEU A 76 -8.12 3.79 -0.23
N SER A 77 -7.79 4.28 -1.43
CA SER A 77 -6.65 5.18 -1.63
C SER A 77 -6.86 6.54 -0.95
N MET A 78 -8.06 7.12 -1.04
CA MET A 78 -8.42 8.34 -0.28
C MET A 78 -8.31 8.11 1.23
N LEU A 79 -8.80 6.96 1.72
CA LEU A 79 -8.68 6.59 3.13
C LEU A 79 -7.21 6.53 3.55
N VAL A 80 -6.34 5.88 2.78
CA VAL A 80 -4.90 5.78 3.08
C VAL A 80 -4.25 7.17 3.11
N LEU A 81 -4.57 8.03 2.14
CA LEU A 81 -4.05 9.41 2.07
C LEU A 81 -4.35 10.25 3.32
N ILE A 82 -5.50 10.02 3.94
CA ILE A 82 -5.91 10.72 5.16
C ILE A 82 -5.39 10.01 6.42
N ALA A 83 -5.53 8.69 6.46
CA ALA A 83 -5.24 7.90 7.65
C ALA A 83 -3.74 7.83 7.95
N VAL A 84 -2.86 7.78 6.95
CA VAL A 84 -1.40 7.70 7.17
C VAL A 84 -0.88 8.97 7.88
N PRO A 85 -1.11 10.20 7.39
CA PRO A 85 -0.67 11.40 8.09
C PRO A 85 -1.28 11.53 9.49
N LEU A 86 -2.57 11.21 9.66
CA LEU A 86 -3.23 11.24 10.97
C LEU A 86 -2.63 10.22 11.94
N ALA A 87 -2.29 9.01 11.48
CA ALA A 87 -1.65 7.99 12.30
C ALA A 87 -0.24 8.42 12.73
N VAL A 88 0.51 9.09 11.86
CA VAL A 88 1.81 9.68 12.19
C VAL A 88 1.63 10.81 13.22
N TRP A 89 0.65 11.70 13.01
CA TRP A 89 0.31 12.77 13.97
C TRP A 89 -0.05 12.21 15.35
N HIS A 90 -0.84 11.13 15.43
CA HIS A 90 -1.15 10.46 16.69
C HIS A 90 0.10 9.91 17.39
N ALA A 91 1.13 9.47 16.66
CA ALA A 91 2.40 9.08 17.26
C ALA A 91 3.11 10.28 17.92
N HIS A 92 3.10 11.44 17.25
CA HIS A 92 3.67 12.69 17.79
C HIS A 92 2.94 13.18 19.03
N MET A 93 1.62 13.01 19.09
CA MET A 93 0.80 13.34 20.25
C MET A 93 0.85 12.27 21.37
N HIS A 94 1.78 11.32 21.28
CA HIS A 94 1.92 10.19 22.21
C HIS A 94 0.64 9.34 22.35
N ARG A 95 -0.29 9.39 21.39
CA ARG A 95 -1.50 8.56 21.33
C ARG A 95 -1.19 7.20 20.72
N VAL A 96 -0.31 6.45 21.38
CA VAL A 96 0.29 5.20 20.87
C VAL A 96 -0.76 4.14 20.54
N ALA A 97 -1.80 4.00 21.37
CA ALA A 97 -2.87 3.03 21.13
C ALA A 97 -3.59 3.27 19.80
N THR A 98 -3.93 4.53 19.51
CA THR A 98 -4.57 4.93 18.24
C THR A 98 -3.62 4.77 17.06
N HIS A 99 -2.39 5.28 17.18
CA HIS A 99 -1.35 5.08 16.16
C HIS A 99 -1.19 3.61 15.80
N ARG A 100 -1.00 2.73 16.80
CA ARG A 100 -0.82 1.30 16.62
C ARG A 100 -2.02 0.67 15.90
N ARG A 101 -3.26 0.99 16.34
CA ARG A 101 -4.47 0.45 15.73
C ARG A 101 -4.56 0.82 14.26
N VAL A 102 -4.39 2.10 13.92
CA VAL A 102 -4.48 2.57 12.53
C VAL A 102 -3.37 1.96 11.66
N MET A 103 -2.12 1.94 12.14
CA MET A 103 -1.00 1.38 11.36
C MET A 103 -1.19 -0.12 11.05
N ILE A 104 -1.64 -0.91 12.03
CA ILE A 104 -1.92 -2.34 11.81
C ILE A 104 -3.10 -2.50 10.85
N SER A 105 -4.18 -1.74 11.03
CA SER A 105 -5.35 -1.80 10.14
C SER A 105 -4.97 -1.46 8.69
N LEU A 106 -4.16 -0.43 8.47
CA LEU A 106 -3.68 -0.06 7.13
C LEU A 106 -2.78 -1.16 6.52
N TYR A 107 -1.87 -1.76 7.30
CA TYR A 107 -1.03 -2.84 6.80
C TYR A 107 -1.83 -4.08 6.41
N VAL A 108 -2.76 -4.52 7.26
CA VAL A 108 -3.55 -5.74 7.03
C VAL A 108 -4.64 -5.53 5.98
N PHE A 109 -5.49 -4.53 6.16
CA PHE A 109 -6.69 -4.40 5.33
C PHE A 109 -6.45 -3.57 4.06
N ALA A 110 -5.62 -2.52 4.14
CA ALA A 110 -5.34 -1.71 2.95
C ALA A 110 -4.25 -2.35 2.10
N LEU A 111 -3.05 -2.60 2.64
CA LEU A 111 -1.92 -3.08 1.86
C LEU A 111 -2.04 -4.56 1.47
N ILE A 112 -2.18 -5.46 2.43
CA ILE A 112 -2.34 -6.90 2.13
C ILE A 112 -3.66 -7.15 1.41
N GLY A 113 -4.77 -6.55 1.87
CA GLY A 113 -6.07 -6.67 1.22
C GLY A 113 -6.05 -6.23 -0.24
N ALA A 114 -5.47 -5.06 -0.57
CA ALA A 114 -5.31 -4.63 -1.95
C ALA A 114 -4.37 -5.56 -2.74
N GLY A 115 -3.28 -6.04 -2.13
CA GLY A 115 -2.38 -7.02 -2.74
C GLY A 115 -3.11 -8.30 -3.16
N VAL A 116 -3.91 -8.88 -2.28
CA VAL A 116 -4.74 -10.07 -2.59
C VAL A 116 -5.72 -9.76 -3.72
N PHE A 117 -6.33 -8.56 -3.72
CA PHE A 117 -7.22 -8.15 -4.81
C PHE A 117 -6.51 -8.08 -6.17
N THR A 118 -5.21 -7.74 -6.22
CA THR A 118 -4.43 -7.77 -7.47
C THR A 118 -4.20 -9.18 -8.02
N LEU A 119 -4.45 -10.22 -7.23
CA LEU A 119 -4.34 -11.62 -7.64
C LEU A 119 -5.65 -12.18 -8.19
N LEU A 120 -6.72 -11.39 -8.30
CA LEU A 120 -7.93 -11.84 -8.98
C LEU A 120 -7.69 -12.02 -10.49
N PRO A 121 -8.38 -12.97 -11.15
CA PRO A 121 -8.28 -13.16 -12.59
C PRO A 121 -8.51 -11.87 -13.38
N GLY A 122 -7.75 -11.68 -14.46
CA GLY A 122 -7.79 -10.46 -15.28
C GLY A 122 -6.95 -9.28 -14.75
N ARG A 123 -6.17 -9.48 -13.68
CA ARG A 123 -5.18 -8.51 -13.18
C ARG A 123 -3.76 -8.89 -13.59
N ILE A 124 -2.91 -7.88 -13.74
CA ILE A 124 -1.51 -8.07 -14.16
C ILE A 124 -0.74 -8.95 -13.17
N MET A 125 -0.93 -8.75 -11.86
CA MET A 125 -0.23 -9.55 -10.86
C MET A 125 -0.71 -11.02 -10.82
N HIS A 126 -1.96 -11.30 -11.20
CA HIS A 126 -2.41 -12.67 -11.41
C HIS A 126 -1.60 -13.35 -12.53
N THR A 127 -1.41 -12.68 -13.67
CA THR A 127 -0.58 -13.22 -14.78
C THR A 127 0.89 -13.39 -14.38
N VAL A 128 1.45 -12.45 -13.60
CA VAL A 128 2.82 -12.56 -13.07
C VAL A 128 3.00 -13.81 -12.20
N VAL A 129 2.05 -14.07 -11.31
CA VAL A 129 2.12 -15.16 -10.31
C VAL A 129 1.75 -16.50 -10.93
N PHE A 130 0.61 -16.58 -11.63
CA PHE A 130 0.02 -17.83 -12.11
C PHE A 130 0.35 -18.16 -13.57
N GLY A 131 0.90 -17.23 -14.35
CA GLY A 131 1.35 -17.48 -15.73
C GLY A 131 0.24 -17.64 -16.76
N GLN A 132 -0.92 -17.01 -16.53
CA GLN A 132 -2.08 -16.99 -17.43
C GLN A 132 -2.29 -15.64 -18.09
#